data_AF-R5TG46-F1
#
_entry.id   AF-R5TG46-F1
#
_cell.length_a   1.000
_cell.length_b   1.000
_cell.length_c   1.000
_cell.angle_alpha   90.00
_cell.angle_beta   90.00
_cell.angle_gamma   90.00
#
_symmetry.space_group_name_H-M   'P 1'
#
loop_
_entity.id
_entity.type
_entity.pdbx_description
1 polymer ?
#
loop_
_entity_poly.entity_id
_entity_poly.type
_entity_poly.pdbx_seq_one_letter_code
_entity_poly.pdbx_strand_id
1 'polypeptide(L)'
;MDYSYTGIAPNEYGWWRIVNGQVDFTCNSVESNEYGWFYLRNGQVDFSYTGLGFNDAGCWRIVNGAVDFGCTGVVWLVENRQRSG
;
A
#
# COMPACT_ATOMS: atom_id res chain seq x y z
N MET A 1 11.92 14.15 23.90
CA MET A 1 11.09 13.05 23.39
C MET A 1 10.54 13.52 22.06
N ASP A 2 10.91 12.84 20.98
CA ASP A 2 10.48 13.21 19.63
C ASP A 2 9.15 12.54 19.35
N TYR A 3 8.07 13.33 19.29
CA TYR A 3 6.72 12.86 18.99
C TYR A 3 6.38 13.03 17.50
N SER A 4 7.35 13.28 16.63
CA SER A 4 7.10 13.59 15.21
C SER A 4 7.04 12.37 14.28
N TYR A 5 7.11 11.15 14.83
CA TYR A 5 7.13 9.94 14.00
C TYR A 5 5.96 9.89 13.02
N THR A 6 6.30 9.64 11.76
CA THR A 6 5.37 9.48 10.65
C THR A 6 5.76 8.22 9.89
N GLY A 7 4.91 7.20 9.93
CA GLY A 7 5.14 5.91 9.29
C GLY A 7 4.10 4.87 9.72
N ILE A 8 4.46 3.59 9.70
CA ILE A 8 3.63 2.48 10.16
C ILE A 8 4.26 1.84 11.40
N ALA A 9 3.52 1.75 12.50
CA ALA A 9 3.99 1.13 13.75
C ALA A 9 3.03 0.02 14.26
N PRO A 10 3.56 -1.07 14.86
CA PRO A 10 2.76 -2.15 15.42
C PRO A 10 2.26 -1.87 16.85
N ASN A 11 1.11 -2.47 17.20
CA ASN A 11 0.64 -2.72 18.57
C ASN A 11 -0.03 -4.10 18.64
N GLU A 12 -0.63 -4.45 19.79
CA GLU A 12 -1.31 -5.74 19.98
C GLU A 12 -2.52 -5.98 19.06
N TYR A 13 -3.06 -4.92 18.44
CA TYR A 13 -4.20 -4.96 17.55
C TYR A 13 -3.84 -4.92 16.07
N GLY A 14 -2.56 -4.73 15.72
CA GLY A 14 -2.09 -4.68 14.33
C GLY A 14 -1.12 -3.54 14.04
N TRP A 15 -0.94 -3.22 12.76
CA TRP A 15 -0.01 -2.19 12.30
C TRP A 15 -0.79 -0.97 11.84
N TRP A 16 -0.41 0.21 12.31
CA TRP A 16 -1.21 1.43 12.17
C TRP A 16 -0.43 2.58 11.56
N ARG A 17 -1.13 3.41 10.77
CA ARG A 17 -0.59 4.68 10.31
C ARG A 17 -0.40 5.62 11.49
N ILE A 18 0.81 6.12 11.68
CA ILE A 18 1.13 7.16 12.65
C ILE A 18 1.52 8.43 11.89
N VAL A 19 0.91 9.57 12.21
CA VAL A 19 1.29 10.89 11.68
C VAL A 19 1.48 11.83 12.86
N ASN A 20 2.66 12.46 12.96
CA ASN A 20 3.02 13.32 14.09
C ASN A 20 2.74 12.65 15.45
N GLY A 21 3.09 11.36 15.57
CA GLY A 21 2.96 10.59 16.81
C GLY A 21 1.54 10.15 17.17
N GLN A 22 0.55 10.38 16.31
CA GLN A 22 -0.85 9.98 16.54
C GLN A 22 -1.33 9.01 15.45
N VAL A 23 -2.26 8.11 15.81
CA VAL A 23 -2.86 7.21 14.84
C VAL A 23 -3.75 7.99 13.88
N ASP A 24 -3.54 7.80 12.58
CA ASP A 24 -4.40 8.33 11.53
C ASP A 24 -5.36 7.24 11.03
N PHE A 25 -6.57 7.23 11.59
CA PHE A 25 -7.65 6.31 11.20
C PHE A 25 -8.27 6.59 9.83
N THR A 26 -7.90 7.69 9.17
CA THR A 26 -8.45 8.08 7.86
C THR A 26 -7.61 7.60 6.69
N CYS A 27 -6.40 7.10 6.96
CA CYS A 27 -5.48 6.62 5.94
C CYS A 27 -6.05 5.42 5.16
N ASN A 28 -6.19 5.58 3.85
CA ASN A 28 -6.58 4.57 2.88
C ASN A 28 -5.59 4.54 1.69
N SER A 29 -4.29 4.52 2.02
CA SER A 29 -3.14 4.74 1.13
C SER A 29 -2.13 3.60 1.24
N VAL A 30 -1.10 3.64 0.39
CA VAL A 30 0.11 2.80 0.51
C VAL A 30 1.20 3.59 1.22
N GLU A 31 1.63 3.10 2.39
CA GLU A 31 2.61 3.78 3.24
C GLU A 31 3.75 2.81 3.61
N SER A 32 4.87 3.33 4.11
CA SER A 32 6.03 2.50 4.46
C SER A 32 6.50 2.61 5.90
N ASN A 33 7.23 1.57 6.29
CA ASN A 33 8.15 1.55 7.43
C ASN A 33 9.41 0.76 7.04
N GLU A 34 10.24 0.42 8.02
CA GLU A 34 11.47 -0.34 7.82
C GLU A 34 11.26 -1.78 7.29
N TYR A 35 10.04 -2.31 7.35
CA TYR A 35 9.68 -3.66 6.88
C TYR A 35 9.11 -3.67 5.46
N GLY A 36 8.90 -2.49 4.85
CA GLY A 36 8.43 -2.37 3.47
C GLY A 36 7.25 -1.41 3.32
N TRP A 37 6.48 -1.63 2.25
CA TRP A 37 5.32 -0.81 1.89
C TRP A 37 4.06 -1.65 1.99
N PHE A 38 3.02 -1.09 2.60
CA PHE A 38 1.79 -1.81 2.92
C PHE A 38 0.58 -0.99 2.54
N TYR A 39 -0.52 -1.66 2.18
CA TYR A 39 -1.81 -1.04 2.00
C TYR A 39 -2.54 -0.90 3.33
N LEU A 40 -3.05 0.30 3.61
CA LEU A 40 -3.82 0.59 4.80
C LEU A 40 -5.28 0.84 4.43
N ARG A 41 -6.18 0.33 5.27
CA ARG A 41 -7.61 0.64 5.23
C ARG A 41 -8.02 1.15 6.61
N ASN A 42 -8.63 2.33 6.64
CA ASN A 42 -9.02 3.00 7.89
C ASN A 42 -7.87 3.09 8.91
N GLY A 43 -6.67 3.39 8.43
CA GLY A 43 -5.48 3.54 9.27
C GLY A 43 -4.77 2.26 9.68
N GLN A 44 -5.32 1.07 9.39
CA GLN A 44 -4.70 -0.21 9.74
C GLN A 44 -4.18 -0.91 8.49
N VAL A 45 -3.03 -1.59 8.57
CA VAL A 45 -2.57 -2.50 7.52
C VAL A 45 -3.58 -3.64 7.33
N ASP A 46 -4.07 -3.80 6.09
CA ASP A 46 -4.95 -4.90 5.72
C ASP A 46 -4.13 -6.03 5.06
N PHE A 47 -3.63 -6.96 5.88
CA PHE A 47 -2.88 -8.13 5.41
C PHE A 47 -3.69 -9.11 4.54
N SER A 48 -5.01 -8.95 4.47
CA SER A 48 -5.86 -9.75 3.59
C SER A 48 -6.03 -9.13 2.19
N TYR A 49 -5.63 -7.87 2.01
CA TYR A 49 -5.87 -7.15 0.76
C TYR A 49 -4.95 -7.61 -0.37
N THR A 50 -5.54 -7.89 -1.53
CA THR A 50 -4.83 -8.10 -2.80
C THR A 50 -5.51 -7.28 -3.88
N GLY A 51 -4.76 -6.45 -4.59
CA GLY A 51 -5.33 -5.48 -5.52
C GLY A 51 -4.36 -4.37 -5.88
N LEU A 52 -4.92 -3.18 -6.13
CA LEU A 52 -4.15 -1.98 -6.45
C LEU A 52 -4.28 -0.96 -5.32
N GLY A 53 -3.15 -0.48 -4.82
CA GLY A 53 -3.06 0.61 -3.86
C GLY A 53 -2.44 1.85 -4.49
N PHE A 54 -2.72 3.03 -3.93
CA PHE A 54 -2.26 4.30 -4.47
C PHE A 54 -1.63 5.16 -3.38
N ASN A 55 -0.64 5.95 -3.76
CA ASN A 55 -0.10 7.08 -2.99
C ASN A 55 0.45 8.14 -3.97
N ASP A 56 1.12 9.17 -3.46
CA ASP A 56 1.65 10.27 -4.28
C ASP A 56 2.70 9.81 -5.32
N ALA A 57 3.33 8.65 -5.13
CA ALA A 57 4.28 8.09 -6.09
C ALA A 57 3.60 7.27 -7.22
N GLY A 58 2.31 6.93 -7.09
CA GLY A 58 1.53 6.28 -8.13
C GLY A 58 0.76 5.04 -7.68
N CYS A 59 0.55 4.13 -8.61
CA CYS A 59 -0.21 2.89 -8.42
C CYS A 59 0.74 1.71 -8.13
N TRP A 60 0.40 0.93 -7.11
CA TRP A 60 1.17 -0.21 -6.62
C TRP A 60 0.34 -1.47 -6.66
N ARG A 61 0.95 -2.57 -7.10
CA ARG A 61 0.36 -3.90 -6.95
C ARG A 61 0.56 -4.39 -5.52
N ILE A 62 -0.52 -4.75 -4.86
CA ILE A 62 -0.55 -5.25 -3.48
C ILE A 62 -0.91 -6.72 -3.47
N VAL A 63 -0.15 -7.53 -2.72
CA VAL A 63 -0.39 -8.95 -2.49
C VAL A 63 -0.28 -9.23 -0.99
N ASN A 64 -1.33 -9.78 -0.39
CA ASN A 64 -1.42 -10.04 1.06
C ASN A 64 -1.03 -8.82 1.92
N GLY A 65 -1.53 -7.65 1.54
CA GLY A 65 -1.33 -6.37 2.21
C GLY A 65 -0.01 -5.65 1.93
N ALA A 66 0.97 -6.29 1.30
CA ALA A 66 2.27 -5.71 1.00
C ALA A 66 2.43 -5.36 -0.48
N VAL A 67 3.21 -4.31 -0.78
CA VAL A 67 3.61 -4.00 -2.17
C VAL A 67 4.47 -5.14 -2.72
N ASP A 68 4.06 -5.67 -3.86
CA ASP A 68 4.78 -6.73 -4.56
C ASP A 68 5.68 -6.15 -5.65
N PHE A 69 6.93 -5.85 -5.25
CA PHE A 69 8.01 -5.40 -6.14
C PHE A 69 8.49 -6.47 -7.14
N GLY A 70 8.08 -7.73 -6.97
CA GLY A 70 8.42 -8.85 -7.86
C GLY A 70 7.70 -8.83 -9.21
N CYS A 71 7.12 -7.69 -9.60
CA CYS A 71 6.36 -7.54 -10.84
C CYS A 71 7.32 -7.45 -12.03
N THR A 72 7.97 -8.55 -12.40
CA THR A 72 8.78 -8.62 -13.63
C THR A 72 7.93 -8.85 -14.89
N GLY A 73 6.62 -9.03 -14.73
CA GLY A 73 5.68 -9.16 -15.83
C GLY A 73 5.25 -7.81 -16.36
N VAL A 74 5.78 -7.42 -17.52
CA VAL A 74 5.22 -6.35 -18.34
C VAL A 74 3.73 -6.64 -18.58
N VAL A 75 2.82 -5.77 -18.14
CA VAL A 75 1.45 -5.77 -18.63
C VAL A 75 1.50 -5.23 -20.06
N TRP A 76 1.50 -6.13 -21.04
CA TRP A 76 1.20 -5.74 -22.41
C TRP A 76 -0.32 -5.49 -22.48
N LEU A 77 -0.73 -4.22 -22.51
CA LEU A 77 -2.02 -3.89 -23.10
C LEU A 77 -1.92 -4.31 -24.57
N VAL A 78 -2.39 -5.50 -24.91
CA VAL A 78 -2.59 -5.84 -26.32
C VAL A 78 -3.72 -4.94 -26.80
N GLU A 79 -3.37 -3.96 -27.64
CA GLU A 79 -4.34 -3.17 -28.39
C GLU A 79 -5.35 -4.12 -29.03
N ASN A 80 -6.64 -3.91 -28.75
CA ASN A 80 -7.72 -4.46 -29.56
C ASN A 80 -7.65 -3.83 -30.95
N ARG A 81 -6.73 -4.30 -31.80
CA ARG A 81 -6.84 -4.12 -33.24
C ARG A 81 -7.73 -5.24 -33.76
N GLN A 82 -9.01 -4.94 -33.85
CA GLN A 82 -9.93 -5.69 -34.72
C GLN A 82 -9.28 -5.78 -36.11
N ARG A 83 -8.78 -6.96 -36.46
CA ARG A 83 -8.59 -7.38 -37.85
C ARG A 83 -9.33 -8.69 -38.01
N SER A 84 -10.63 -8.58 -38.19
CA SER A 84 -11.39 -9.55 -38.97
C SER A 84 -11.12 -9.19 -40.43
N GLY A 85 -10.35 -10.04 -41.10
CA GLY A 85 -10.39 -10.12 -42.57
C GLY A 85 -11.62 -10.87 -43.03
#